data_AF-V8CNB8-F1
#
_entry.id   AF-V8CNB8-F1
#
_cell.length_a   1.000
_cell.length_b   1.000
_cell.length_c   1.000
_cell.angle_alpha   90.00
_cell.angle_beta   90.00
_cell.angle_gamma   90.00
#
_symmetry.space_group_name_H-M   'P 1'
#
loop_
_entity.id
_entity.type
_entity.pdbx_description
1 polymer ?
#
loop_
_entity_poly.entity_id
_entity_poly.type
_entity_poly.pdbx_seq_one_letter_code
_entity_poly.pdbx_strand_id
1 'polypeptide(L)'
;MLVVATMSLQCNAQTTKTTVDAHQQEMASRPVYKRLLTREQLEAMGINWNKLLKHIELQKVAWKGGDFRDDQSEPRYEPTREDFLLTIPLVEYYMRTHGYQKPSDELFAQRIQEVFGANLNMQSQKPYLPIQGEADYNFASTYYALCGKGIITYNWLLDDLMDVRTNKIVLRPKIFQQILALNNFVMYNDTAAFKFLTQATYSGHEDDYDGMGDPYDGNNILCDLFSTYNYYGSAPLNQWYFTTQDVNPVLFYHLISKEHRKASWLPIVS
;
A
#
# COMPACT_ATOMS: atom_id res chain seq x y z
N MET A 1 30.74 -13.48 -70.87
CA MET A 1 31.93 -12.74 -70.38
C MET A 1 31.47 -11.41 -69.81
N LEU A 2 31.49 -11.29 -68.48
CA LEU A 2 31.79 -10.06 -67.75
C LEU A 2 32.17 -10.52 -66.34
N VAL A 3 33.41 -10.26 -65.93
CA VAL A 3 33.97 -10.64 -64.63
C VAL A 3 33.67 -9.49 -63.66
N VAL A 4 33.03 -9.79 -62.53
CA VAL A 4 32.89 -8.83 -61.43
C VAL A 4 33.59 -9.41 -60.21
N ALA A 5 34.62 -8.67 -59.78
CA ALA A 5 35.47 -9.00 -58.65
C ALA A 5 34.74 -8.75 -57.33
N THR A 6 34.74 -9.75 -56.43
CA THR A 6 34.32 -9.61 -55.04
C THR A 6 35.50 -9.12 -54.20
N MET A 7 35.43 -7.89 -53.69
CA MET A 7 36.40 -7.41 -52.70
C MET A 7 35.99 -7.90 -51.30
N SER A 8 36.78 -8.82 -50.75
CA SER A 8 36.74 -9.19 -49.33
C SER A 8 37.58 -8.18 -48.53
N LEU A 9 36.92 -7.25 -47.83
CA LEU A 9 37.58 -6.39 -46.86
C LEU A 9 37.72 -7.15 -45.53
N GLN A 10 38.90 -7.74 -45.32
CA GLN A 10 39.36 -8.15 -44.00
C GLN A 10 39.79 -6.90 -43.23
N CYS A 11 38.98 -6.48 -42.26
CA CYS A 11 39.43 -5.53 -41.25
C CYS A 11 40.13 -6.28 -40.11
N ASN A 12 41.45 -6.13 -40.06
CA ASN A 12 42.26 -6.40 -38.86
C ASN A 12 41.80 -5.46 -37.73
N ALA A 13 41.09 -5.99 -36.74
CA ALA A 13 40.91 -5.31 -35.47
C ALA A 13 42.01 -5.77 -34.50
N GLN A 14 42.94 -4.87 -34.21
CA GLN A 14 43.85 -5.00 -33.08
C GLN A 14 43.04 -5.05 -31.78
N THR A 15 43.21 -6.12 -31.01
CA THR A 15 42.73 -6.29 -29.64
C THR A 15 43.35 -5.23 -28.73
N THR A 16 42.60 -4.17 -28.44
CA THR A 16 42.77 -3.40 -27.21
C THR A 16 42.09 -4.18 -26.08
N LYS A 17 42.90 -4.72 -25.16
CA LYS A 17 42.42 -5.23 -23.87
C LYS A 17 41.95 -4.03 -23.05
N THR A 18 40.70 -3.64 -23.19
CA THR A 18 40.00 -2.88 -22.16
C THR A 18 39.51 -3.91 -21.15
N THR A 19 40.15 -3.92 -19.98
CA THR A 19 39.64 -4.60 -18.79
C THR A 19 38.26 -4.02 -18.53
N VAL A 20 37.22 -4.75 -18.94
CA VAL A 20 35.88 -4.49 -18.46
C VAL A 20 35.91 -4.96 -17.02
N ASP A 21 36.11 -4.00 -16.10
CA ASP A 21 35.76 -4.19 -14.71
C ASP A 21 34.29 -4.61 -14.70
N ALA A 22 34.09 -5.91 -14.56
CA ALA A 22 32.83 -6.46 -14.12
C ALA A 22 32.64 -5.95 -12.69
N HIS A 23 32.15 -4.73 -12.55
CA HIS A 23 31.34 -4.34 -11.42
C HIS A 23 30.11 -5.24 -11.46
N GLN A 24 30.28 -6.47 -10.96
CA GLN A 24 29.23 -7.16 -10.25
C GLN A 24 28.80 -6.16 -9.17
N GLN A 25 27.76 -5.38 -9.46
CA GLN A 25 26.84 -4.98 -8.43
C GLN A 25 26.42 -6.29 -7.80
N GLU A 26 27.07 -6.61 -6.68
CA GLU A 26 26.59 -7.58 -5.73
C GLU A 26 25.10 -7.25 -5.56
N MET A 27 24.23 -8.07 -6.16
CA MET A 27 22.80 -7.97 -5.95
C MET A 27 22.65 -8.14 -4.45
N ALA A 28 22.56 -7.02 -3.72
CA ALA A 28 22.42 -7.03 -2.28
C ALA A 28 21.27 -7.98 -1.99
N SER A 29 21.60 -9.11 -1.35
CA SER A 29 20.66 -10.21 -1.18
C SER A 29 19.41 -9.65 -0.55
N ARG A 30 18.26 -9.84 -1.20
CA ARG A 30 17.00 -9.27 -0.73
C ARG A 30 16.80 -9.66 0.73
N PRO A 31 16.48 -8.71 1.63
CA PRO A 31 16.35 -9.01 3.04
C PRO A 31 15.26 -10.07 3.23
N VAL A 32 15.61 -11.12 3.98
CA VAL A 32 14.71 -12.24 4.27
C VAL A 32 13.66 -11.80 5.28
N TYR A 33 12.38 -12.02 4.95
CA TYR A 33 11.28 -11.77 5.87
C TYR A 33 11.37 -12.69 7.09
N LYS A 34 11.25 -12.09 8.28
CA LYS A 34 11.10 -12.78 9.56
C LYS A 34 9.80 -12.32 10.19
N ARG A 35 8.93 -13.28 10.47
CA ARG A 35 7.68 -13.04 11.18
C ARG A 35 7.93 -12.63 12.64
N LEU A 36 8.97 -13.18 13.26
CA LEU A 36 9.35 -12.91 14.64
C LEU A 36 10.46 -11.84 14.65
N LEU A 37 10.20 -10.72 15.34
CA LEU A 37 11.13 -9.61 15.47
C LEU A 37 11.53 -9.43 16.94
N THR A 38 12.83 -9.43 17.22
CA THR A 38 13.35 -9.17 18.56
C THR A 38 13.28 -7.68 18.90
N ARG A 39 13.40 -7.36 20.18
CA ARG A 39 13.50 -5.97 20.64
C ARG A 39 14.60 -5.18 19.92
N GLU A 40 15.78 -5.77 19.73
CA GLU A 40 16.90 -5.11 19.07
C GLU A 40 16.59 -4.81 17.59
N GLN A 41 15.86 -5.71 16.93
CA GLN A 41 15.41 -5.49 15.56
C GLN A 41 14.37 -4.36 15.47
N LEU A 42 13.46 -4.26 16.44
CA LEU A 42 12.48 -3.18 16.52
C LEU A 42 13.17 -1.83 16.77
N GLU A 43 14.12 -1.78 17.71
CA GLU A 43 14.90 -0.58 17.99
C GLU A 43 15.71 -0.13 16.76
N ALA A 44 16.29 -1.07 16.01
CA ALA A 44 16.97 -0.79 14.74
C ALA A 44 16.02 -0.28 13.63
N MET A 45 14.72 -0.58 13.72
CA MET A 45 13.68 -0.02 12.85
C MET A 45 13.13 1.33 13.36
N GLY A 46 13.65 1.84 14.48
CA GLY A 46 13.16 3.09 15.10
C GLY A 46 11.92 2.91 15.98
N ILE A 47 11.52 1.67 16.29
CA ILE A 47 10.40 1.38 17.19
C ILE A 47 10.92 1.27 18.62
N ASN A 48 10.49 2.20 19.49
CA ASN A 48 10.79 2.14 20.92
C ASN A 48 9.92 1.06 21.59
N TRP A 49 10.56 0.03 22.16
CA TRP A 49 9.89 -1.11 22.80
C TRP A 49 8.90 -0.71 23.89
N ASN A 50 9.30 0.18 24.81
CA ASN A 50 8.43 0.59 25.91
C ASN A 50 7.23 1.39 25.41
N LYS A 51 7.43 2.22 24.38
CA LYS A 51 6.33 2.94 23.73
C LYS A 51 5.38 1.96 23.04
N LEU A 52 5.89 0.98 22.31
CA LEU A 52 5.09 -0.06 21.68
C LEU A 52 4.23 -0.81 22.71
N LEU A 53 4.84 -1.29 23.81
CA LEU A 53 4.12 -1.99 24.88
C LEU A 53 3.05 -1.12 25.53
N LYS A 54 3.35 0.15 25.80
CA LYS A 54 2.37 1.10 26.35
C LYS A 54 1.15 1.21 25.44
N HIS A 55 1.35 1.38 24.14
CA HIS A 55 0.27 1.54 23.19
C HIS A 55 -0.54 0.25 22.97
N ILE A 56 0.11 -0.92 22.99
CA ILE A 56 -0.61 -2.20 22.97
C ILE A 56 -1.46 -2.41 24.23
N GLU A 57 -0.96 -2.01 25.40
CA GLU A 57 -1.76 -2.08 26.64
C GLU A 57 -2.95 -1.12 26.59
N LEU A 58 -2.75 0.11 26.11
CA LEU A 58 -3.84 1.08 25.91
C LEU A 58 -4.89 0.55 24.94
N GLN A 59 -4.47 -0.13 23.88
CA GLN A 59 -5.38 -0.71 22.91
C GLN A 59 -6.26 -1.81 23.49
N LYS A 60 -5.92 -2.47 24.61
CA LYS A 60 -6.82 -3.48 25.24
C LYS A 60 -8.14 -2.92 25.75
N VAL A 61 -8.19 -1.61 26.01
CA VAL A 61 -9.40 -0.87 26.40
C VAL A 61 -9.85 0.08 25.28
N ALA A 62 -9.33 -0.11 24.06
CA ALA A 62 -9.85 0.58 22.89
C ALA A 62 -11.21 0.01 22.46
N TRP A 63 -11.87 0.73 21.57
CA TRP A 63 -13.22 0.45 21.12
C TRP A 63 -13.34 -0.95 20.49
N LYS A 64 -14.06 -1.86 21.15
CA LYS A 64 -14.51 -3.14 20.56
C LYS A 64 -15.85 -2.95 19.86
N GLY A 65 -15.83 -2.59 18.56
CA GLY A 65 -16.95 -2.81 17.62
C GLY A 65 -18.39 -2.40 18.01
N GLY A 66 -18.61 -1.51 18.98
CA GLY A 66 -19.95 -1.08 19.38
C GLY A 66 -20.46 0.14 18.60
N ASP A 67 -21.76 0.25 18.34
CA ASP A 67 -22.38 1.52 17.94
C ASP A 67 -22.13 2.56 19.05
N PHE A 68 -22.11 3.87 18.76
CA PHE A 68 -21.94 4.95 19.76
C PHE A 68 -23.00 4.94 20.88
N ARG A 69 -23.98 4.04 20.77
CA ARG A 69 -25.09 3.77 21.69
C ARG A 69 -24.76 2.75 22.79
N ASP A 70 -23.61 2.07 22.71
CA ASP A 70 -23.18 1.13 23.73
C ASP A 70 -22.53 1.86 24.92
N ASP A 71 -22.79 1.35 26.12
CA ASP A 71 -22.48 1.96 27.43
C ASP A 71 -21.10 2.63 27.50
N GLN A 72 -21.09 3.95 27.66
CA GLN A 72 -19.90 4.81 27.75
C GLN A 72 -19.36 4.92 29.20
N SER A 73 -19.76 4.02 30.10
CA SER A 73 -19.41 4.07 31.54
C SER A 73 -17.93 3.84 31.85
N GLU A 74 -17.18 3.19 30.95
CA GLU A 74 -15.73 2.96 31.10
C GLU A 74 -14.88 3.86 30.18
N PRO A 75 -13.72 4.37 30.66
CA PRO A 75 -12.80 5.14 29.82
C PRO A 75 -12.28 4.32 28.64
N ARG A 76 -12.53 4.81 27.42
CA ARG A 76 -12.11 4.16 26.17
C ARG A 76 -10.84 4.78 25.63
N TYR A 77 -9.91 3.95 25.15
CA TYR A 77 -8.74 4.44 24.44
C TYR A 77 -9.08 4.67 22.96
N GLU A 78 -8.94 5.92 22.50
CA GLU A 78 -8.98 6.25 21.07
C GLU A 78 -7.56 6.13 20.50
N PRO A 79 -7.33 5.32 19.44
CA PRO A 79 -6.02 5.22 18.82
C PRO A 79 -5.53 6.58 18.35
N THR A 80 -4.28 6.90 18.70
CA THR A 80 -3.69 8.20 18.43
C THR A 80 -2.74 8.14 17.24
N ARG A 81 -2.26 9.32 16.86
CA ARG A 81 -1.18 9.47 15.89
C ARG A 81 0.04 8.61 16.23
N GLU A 82 0.35 8.45 17.51
CA GLU A 82 1.47 7.62 17.97
C GLU A 82 1.26 6.14 17.67
N ASP A 83 0.03 5.63 17.79
CA ASP A 83 -0.29 4.26 17.38
C ASP A 83 0.01 4.06 15.90
N PHE A 84 -0.48 4.96 15.04
CA PHE A 84 -0.23 4.92 13.61
C PHE A 84 1.26 4.99 13.27
N LEU A 85 2.02 5.90 13.90
CA LEU A 85 3.46 6.02 13.68
C LEU A 85 4.23 4.75 14.07
N LEU A 86 3.77 3.99 15.06
CA LEU A 86 4.39 2.72 15.43
C LEU A 86 4.15 1.62 14.38
N THR A 87 3.11 1.73 13.55
CA THR A 87 2.85 0.77 12.46
C THR A 87 3.76 0.99 11.25
N ILE A 88 4.15 2.23 10.96
CA ILE A 88 4.85 2.61 9.72
C ILE A 88 6.13 1.78 9.49
N PRO A 89 7.06 1.64 10.46
CA PRO A 89 8.27 0.87 10.22
C PRO A 89 8.01 -0.63 9.98
N LEU A 90 6.90 -1.17 10.49
CA LEU A 90 6.50 -2.56 10.24
C LEU A 90 5.95 -2.73 8.81
N VAL A 91 5.16 -1.77 8.34
CA VAL A 91 4.72 -1.71 6.93
C VAL A 91 5.94 -1.64 6.03
N GLU A 92 6.86 -0.70 6.27
CA GLU A 92 8.10 -0.57 5.49
C GLU A 92 8.93 -1.86 5.49
N TYR A 93 9.06 -2.50 6.65
CA TYR A 93 9.78 -3.77 6.79
C TYR A 93 9.13 -4.85 5.92
N TYR A 94 7.81 -4.99 5.96
CA TYR A 94 7.08 -5.97 5.18
C TYR A 94 7.23 -5.71 3.68
N MET A 95 7.00 -4.46 3.24
CA MET A 95 7.09 -4.04 1.85
C MET A 95 8.47 -4.35 1.26
N ARG A 96 9.54 -3.97 1.96
CA ARG A 96 10.93 -4.19 1.52
C ARG A 96 11.28 -5.68 1.43
N THR A 97 10.89 -6.48 2.42
CA THR A 97 11.19 -7.92 2.42
C THR A 97 10.32 -8.68 1.39
N HIS A 98 9.17 -8.13 1.03
CA HIS A 98 8.27 -8.67 0.00
C HIS A 98 8.45 -8.05 -1.39
N GLY A 99 9.54 -7.30 -1.60
CA GLY A 99 10.01 -6.94 -2.94
C GLY A 99 9.16 -5.86 -3.59
N TYR A 100 8.47 -5.08 -2.78
CA TYR A 100 7.81 -3.88 -3.24
C TYR A 100 8.83 -2.99 -3.95
N GLN A 101 8.55 -2.68 -5.21
CA GLN A 101 9.32 -1.71 -5.96
C GLN A 101 8.78 -0.33 -5.60
N LYS A 102 9.63 0.51 -5.01
CA LYS A 102 9.23 1.89 -4.72
C LYS A 102 9.02 2.61 -6.07
N PRO A 103 7.85 3.23 -6.31
CA PRO A 103 7.63 4.05 -7.51
C PRO A 103 8.51 5.31 -7.49
N SER A 104 8.76 5.90 -8.66
CA SER A 104 9.33 7.25 -8.71
C SER A 104 8.36 8.24 -8.06
N ASP A 105 8.87 9.35 -7.55
CA ASP A 105 8.02 10.37 -6.93
C ASP A 105 7.00 10.93 -7.93
N GLU A 106 7.37 11.02 -9.21
CA GLU A 106 6.47 11.41 -10.32
C GLU A 106 5.34 10.39 -10.52
N LEU A 107 5.67 9.10 -10.63
CA LEU A 107 4.67 8.04 -10.78
C LEU A 107 3.75 7.99 -9.56
N PHE A 108 4.31 8.10 -8.36
CA PHE A 108 3.53 8.09 -7.13
C PHE A 108 2.55 9.28 -7.09
N ALA A 109 3.02 10.50 -7.34
CA ALA A 109 2.16 11.69 -7.35
C ALA A 109 1.07 11.59 -8.44
N GLN A 110 1.43 11.14 -9.64
CA GLN A 110 0.48 10.91 -10.73
C GLN A 110 -0.61 9.93 -10.31
N ARG A 111 -0.23 8.77 -9.78
CA ARG A 111 -1.18 7.74 -9.36
C ARG A 111 -2.06 8.20 -8.20
N ILE A 112 -1.52 8.96 -7.26
CA ILE A 112 -2.33 9.50 -6.17
C ILE A 112 -3.40 10.46 -6.71
N GLN A 113 -3.04 11.34 -7.65
CA GLN A 113 -3.99 12.24 -8.27
C GLN A 113 -5.03 11.50 -9.13
N GLU A 114 -4.60 10.50 -9.91
CA GLU A 114 -5.49 9.71 -10.78
C GLU A 114 -6.49 8.86 -9.99
N VAL A 115 -6.02 8.20 -8.93
CA VAL A 115 -6.83 7.22 -8.19
C VAL A 115 -7.61 7.87 -7.06
N PHE A 116 -7.04 8.84 -6.35
CA PHE A 116 -7.65 9.43 -5.17
C PHE A 116 -8.06 10.90 -5.33
N GLY A 117 -7.72 11.53 -6.46
CA GLY A 117 -8.01 12.93 -6.72
C GLY A 117 -7.18 13.92 -5.88
N ALA A 118 -6.13 13.43 -5.20
CA ALA A 118 -5.38 14.19 -4.22
C ALA A 118 -4.05 14.74 -4.76
N ASN A 119 -3.80 16.04 -4.53
CA ASN A 119 -2.53 16.68 -4.87
C ASN A 119 -1.62 16.70 -3.64
N LEU A 120 -0.67 15.76 -3.58
CA LEU A 120 0.26 15.66 -2.45
C LEU A 120 1.45 16.62 -2.60
N ASN A 121 1.80 17.29 -1.50
CA ASN A 121 3.09 17.98 -1.41
C ASN A 121 4.22 16.95 -1.17
N MET A 122 4.81 16.46 -2.27
CA MET A 122 5.89 15.47 -2.23
C MET A 122 7.17 15.96 -1.52
N GLN A 123 7.32 17.27 -1.30
CA GLN A 123 8.45 17.86 -0.56
C GLN A 123 8.20 17.92 0.96
N SER A 124 7.01 17.52 1.43
CA SER A 124 6.66 17.51 2.84
C SER A 124 7.62 16.64 3.65
N GLN A 125 8.07 17.18 4.78
CA GLN A 125 8.87 16.45 5.77
C GLN A 125 7.99 15.69 6.78
N LYS A 126 6.65 15.77 6.66
CA LYS A 126 5.75 14.99 7.51
C LYS A 126 5.97 13.48 7.24
N PRO A 127 5.92 12.62 8.27
CA PRO A 127 6.08 11.18 8.11
C PRO A 127 4.97 10.54 7.26
N TYR A 128 3.81 11.20 7.19
CA TYR A 128 2.67 10.83 6.36
C TYR A 128 1.90 12.08 5.94
N LEU A 129 1.12 11.96 4.87
CA LEU A 129 0.11 12.92 4.45
C LEU A 129 -1.26 12.22 4.32
N PRO A 130 -2.35 12.82 4.82
CA PRO A 130 -3.69 12.31 4.54
C PRO A 130 -3.99 12.42 3.03
N ILE A 131 -4.54 11.36 2.45
CA ILE A 131 -4.97 11.38 1.03
C ILE A 131 -6.33 12.08 0.89
N GLN A 132 -7.21 11.91 1.87
CA GLN A 132 -8.44 12.69 2.06
C GLN A 132 -8.66 12.97 3.55
N GLY A 133 -9.36 14.06 3.86
CA GLY A 133 -9.69 14.46 5.23
C GLY A 133 -8.88 15.64 5.73
N GLU A 134 -8.87 15.80 7.06
CA GLU A 134 -8.23 16.94 7.74
C GLU A 134 -6.70 16.87 7.68
N ALA A 135 -6.04 18.02 7.87
CA ALA A 135 -4.58 18.10 7.86
C ALA A 135 -3.91 17.42 9.07
N ASP A 136 -4.69 17.20 10.12
CA ASP A 136 -4.31 16.53 11.37
C ASP A 136 -4.65 15.04 11.32
N TYR A 137 -4.09 14.28 12.26
CA TYR A 137 -4.34 12.83 12.33
C TYR A 137 -5.82 12.56 12.66
N ASN A 138 -6.43 11.66 11.89
CA ASN A 138 -7.78 11.16 12.17
C ASN A 138 -7.80 9.64 11.98
N PHE A 139 -8.08 8.88 13.04
CA PHE A 139 -8.12 7.43 12.97
C PHE A 139 -9.13 6.91 11.92
N ALA A 140 -10.22 7.64 11.67
CA ALA A 140 -11.23 7.30 10.69
C ALA A 140 -10.86 7.64 9.23
N SER A 141 -9.70 8.28 8.99
CA SER A 141 -9.23 8.52 7.61
C SER A 141 -8.89 7.20 6.93
N THR A 142 -9.45 7.01 5.73
CA THR A 142 -9.30 5.76 4.96
C THR A 142 -7.88 5.51 4.50
N TYR A 143 -7.14 6.51 3.98
CA TYR A 143 -5.77 6.30 3.51
C TYR A 143 -4.82 7.47 3.80
N TYR A 144 -3.55 7.11 3.97
CA TYR A 144 -2.41 8.00 4.10
C TYR A 144 -1.31 7.65 3.10
N ALA A 145 -0.61 8.68 2.63
CA ALA A 145 0.57 8.56 1.80
C ALA A 145 1.85 8.73 2.64
N LEU A 146 2.76 7.78 2.52
CA LEU A 146 4.13 7.87 3.00
C LEU A 146 5.03 8.32 1.84
N CYS A 147 5.01 9.62 1.51
CA CYS A 147 5.59 10.16 0.28
C CYS A 147 7.05 9.74 0.05
N GLY A 148 7.92 9.89 1.05
CA GLY A 148 9.33 9.50 0.94
C GLY A 148 9.56 8.00 0.71
N LYS A 149 8.54 7.17 0.92
CA LYS A 149 8.55 5.72 0.75
C LYS A 149 7.77 5.26 -0.49
N GLY A 150 6.97 6.13 -1.09
CA GLY A 150 6.08 5.78 -2.19
C GLY A 150 5.08 4.69 -1.79
N ILE A 151 4.53 4.76 -0.57
CA ILE A 151 3.59 3.77 -0.02
C ILE A 151 2.27 4.46 0.34
N ILE A 152 1.15 3.83 -0.01
CA ILE A 152 -0.17 4.09 0.53
C ILE A 152 -0.43 3.10 1.67
N THR A 153 -0.88 3.58 2.81
CA THR A 153 -1.28 2.74 3.94
C THR A 153 -2.54 3.31 4.56
N TYR A 154 -3.10 2.59 5.52
CA TYR A 154 -4.28 2.98 6.26
C TYR A 154 -4.14 2.60 7.73
N ASN A 155 -5.04 3.12 8.57
CA ASN A 155 -4.98 2.89 10.00
C ASN A 155 -5.34 1.45 10.37
N TRP A 156 -4.62 0.93 11.35
CA TRP A 156 -4.90 -0.33 12.04
C TRP A 156 -4.40 -0.25 13.46
N LEU A 157 -5.00 -1.06 14.34
CA LEU A 157 -4.47 -1.24 15.67
C LEU A 157 -3.17 -2.04 15.60
N LEU A 158 -2.28 -1.80 16.56
CA LEU A 158 -1.05 -2.56 16.68
C LEU A 158 -1.37 -4.02 16.99
N ASP A 159 -2.44 -4.26 17.76
CA ASP A 159 -2.93 -5.59 18.11
C ASP A 159 -3.39 -6.39 16.88
N ASP A 160 -3.94 -5.74 15.85
CA ASP A 160 -4.29 -6.40 14.59
C ASP A 160 -3.05 -6.84 13.80
N LEU A 161 -1.94 -6.12 13.97
CA LEU A 161 -0.71 -6.31 13.21
C LEU A 161 0.25 -7.31 13.86
N MET A 162 0.17 -7.55 15.17
CA MET A 162 1.17 -8.36 15.87
C MET A 162 0.72 -8.91 17.22
N ASP A 163 1.36 -10.00 17.64
CA ASP A 163 1.32 -10.47 19.02
C ASP A 163 2.58 -10.04 19.78
N VAL A 164 2.42 -9.60 21.03
CA VAL A 164 3.55 -9.38 21.95
C VAL A 164 3.89 -10.67 22.68
N ARG A 165 5.19 -10.98 22.72
CA ARG A 165 5.79 -11.97 23.63
C ARG A 165 6.87 -11.29 24.46
N THR A 166 7.32 -11.94 25.53
CA THR A 166 8.19 -11.37 26.58
C THR A 166 9.28 -10.40 26.09
N ASN A 167 9.97 -10.69 24.99
CA ASN A 167 11.04 -9.86 24.44
C ASN A 167 11.02 -9.74 22.90
N LYS A 168 9.87 -9.98 22.28
CA LYS A 168 9.73 -10.07 20.82
C LYS A 168 8.28 -9.88 20.40
N ILE A 169 8.08 -9.51 19.15
CA ILE A 169 6.75 -9.55 18.53
C ILE A 169 6.68 -10.64 17.47
N VAL A 170 5.46 -11.09 17.18
CA VAL A 170 5.14 -11.96 16.05
C VAL A 170 4.17 -11.22 15.14
N LEU A 171 4.60 -10.89 13.92
CA LEU A 171 3.77 -10.18 12.95
C LEU A 171 2.62 -11.08 12.45
N ARG A 172 1.44 -10.47 12.29
CA ARG A 172 0.27 -11.05 11.62
C ARG A 172 0.27 -10.54 10.17
N PRO A 173 0.52 -11.40 9.15
CA PRO A 173 0.85 -10.94 7.80
C PRO A 173 -0.35 -10.38 7.00
N LYS A 174 -1.59 -10.70 7.38
CA LYS A 174 -2.79 -10.48 6.55
C LYS A 174 -2.93 -9.02 6.10
N ILE A 175 -2.88 -8.09 7.04
CA ILE A 175 -2.99 -6.65 6.76
C ILE A 175 -1.82 -6.16 5.91
N PHE A 176 -0.59 -6.59 6.22
CA PHE A 176 0.57 -6.21 5.42
C PHE A 176 0.49 -6.72 3.98
N GLN A 177 -0.08 -7.91 3.75
CA GLN A 177 -0.34 -8.44 2.41
C GLN A 177 -1.37 -7.58 1.66
N GLN A 178 -2.43 -7.14 2.33
CA GLN A 178 -3.42 -6.23 1.74
C GLN A 178 -2.80 -4.87 1.39
N ILE A 179 -1.97 -4.29 2.27
CA ILE A 179 -1.25 -3.03 1.97
C ILE A 179 -0.32 -3.23 0.76
N LEU A 180 0.43 -4.33 0.70
CA LEU A 180 1.29 -4.64 -0.45
C LEU A 180 0.48 -4.76 -1.75
N ALA A 181 -0.63 -5.48 -1.70
CA ALA A 181 -1.50 -5.68 -2.85
C ALA A 181 -2.16 -4.38 -3.32
N LEU A 182 -2.63 -3.54 -2.38
CA LEU A 182 -3.14 -2.20 -2.67
C LEU A 182 -2.09 -1.38 -3.45
N ASN A 183 -0.86 -1.33 -2.95
CA ASN A 183 0.19 -0.54 -3.58
C ASN A 183 0.56 -1.09 -4.96
N ASN A 184 0.73 -2.41 -5.11
CA ASN A 184 1.05 -3.00 -6.42
C ASN A 184 -0.08 -2.77 -7.43
N PHE A 185 -1.34 -2.87 -6.98
CA PHE A 185 -2.49 -2.61 -7.84
C PHE A 185 -2.56 -1.13 -8.24
N VAL A 186 -2.52 -0.20 -7.30
CA VAL A 186 -2.66 1.25 -7.56
C VAL A 186 -1.48 1.80 -8.36
N MET A 187 -0.25 1.41 -8.03
CA MET A 187 0.93 1.98 -8.68
C MET A 187 1.16 1.38 -10.06
N TYR A 188 0.99 0.06 -10.18
CA TYR A 188 1.46 -0.71 -11.34
C TYR A 188 0.36 -1.43 -12.11
N ASN A 189 -0.92 -1.26 -11.74
CA ASN A 189 -2.04 -2.01 -12.30
C ASN A 189 -1.81 -3.54 -12.23
N ASP A 190 -1.15 -4.01 -11.17
CA ASP A 190 -0.84 -5.43 -10.99
C ASP A 190 -2.12 -6.26 -10.83
N THR A 191 -2.38 -7.12 -11.82
CA THR A 191 -3.57 -7.96 -11.87
C THR A 191 -3.55 -9.10 -10.85
N ALA A 192 -2.38 -9.59 -10.45
CA ALA A 192 -2.26 -10.58 -9.40
C ALA A 192 -2.57 -9.95 -8.04
N ALA A 193 -2.12 -8.71 -7.81
CA ALA A 193 -2.46 -7.94 -6.63
C ALA A 193 -3.97 -7.62 -6.55
N PHE A 194 -4.57 -7.22 -7.66
CA PHE A 194 -6.03 -7.06 -7.77
C PHE A 194 -6.76 -8.36 -7.42
N LYS A 195 -6.37 -9.48 -8.03
CA LYS A 195 -6.97 -10.79 -7.74
C LYS A 195 -6.83 -11.17 -6.27
N PHE A 196 -5.66 -10.91 -5.66
CA PHE A 196 -5.48 -11.12 -4.23
C PHE A 196 -6.49 -10.31 -3.41
N LEU A 197 -6.67 -9.02 -3.69
CA LEU A 197 -7.62 -8.17 -2.98
C LEU A 197 -9.07 -8.68 -3.10
N THR A 198 -9.49 -9.16 -4.28
CA THR A 198 -10.84 -9.74 -4.45
C THR A 198 -11.08 -11.01 -3.62
N GLN A 199 -10.01 -11.69 -3.22
CA GLN A 199 -10.06 -12.96 -2.46
C GLN A 199 -9.71 -12.77 -0.99
N ALA A 200 -9.06 -11.65 -0.65
CA ALA A 200 -8.62 -11.29 0.69
C ALA A 200 -9.81 -10.84 1.53
N THR A 201 -10.78 -11.75 1.71
CA THR A 201 -11.94 -11.56 2.56
C THR A 201 -11.59 -11.82 4.02
N TYR A 202 -12.36 -11.23 4.92
CA TYR A 202 -12.42 -11.71 6.29
C TYR A 202 -13.15 -13.06 6.35
N SER A 203 -12.42 -14.16 6.13
CA SER A 203 -12.97 -15.53 6.11
C SER A 203 -13.10 -16.17 7.50
N GLY A 204 -13.36 -15.38 8.54
CA GLY A 204 -13.64 -15.88 9.90
C GLY A 204 -15.11 -15.67 10.24
N HIS A 205 -15.64 -16.44 11.19
CA HIS A 205 -16.81 -15.95 11.93
C HIS A 205 -16.42 -14.62 12.61
N GLU A 206 -17.37 -13.71 12.88
CA GLU A 206 -17.08 -12.52 13.71
C GLU A 206 -16.41 -12.91 15.03
N ASP A 207 -16.66 -14.13 15.51
CA ASP A 207 -16.05 -14.78 16.68
C ASP A 207 -14.55 -15.12 16.52
N ASP A 208 -14.00 -15.15 15.30
CA ASP A 208 -12.57 -15.34 15.01
C ASP A 208 -11.82 -14.00 14.86
N TYR A 209 -12.56 -12.88 14.89
CA TYR A 209 -11.99 -11.53 14.92
C TYR A 209 -11.75 -11.10 16.36
N ASP A 210 -10.58 -11.51 16.86
CA ASP A 210 -10.06 -11.01 18.15
C ASP A 210 -9.53 -9.56 18.07
N GLY A 211 -9.59 -8.92 16.89
CA GLY A 211 -9.14 -7.55 16.67
C GLY A 211 -10.14 -6.52 17.18
N MET A 212 -9.79 -5.22 17.12
CA MET A 212 -10.78 -4.17 17.41
C MET A 212 -11.09 -3.31 16.20
N GLY A 213 -12.39 -3.18 15.91
CA GLY A 213 -12.92 -2.44 14.76
C GLY A 213 -13.80 -3.31 13.87
N ASP A 214 -14.36 -2.73 12.81
CA ASP A 214 -15.02 -3.52 11.78
C ASP A 214 -13.96 -4.20 10.90
N PRO A 215 -14.18 -5.45 10.45
CA PRO A 215 -13.28 -6.10 9.53
C PRO A 215 -13.11 -5.26 8.25
N TYR A 216 -11.91 -4.73 8.03
CA TYR A 216 -11.56 -4.02 6.81
C TYR A 216 -10.66 -4.89 5.94
N ASP A 217 -11.19 -5.37 4.83
CA ASP A 217 -10.55 -6.38 4.01
C ASP A 217 -10.30 -5.92 2.55
N GLY A 218 -9.89 -6.85 1.69
CA GLY A 218 -9.62 -6.54 0.29
C GLY A 218 -10.87 -6.08 -0.47
N ASN A 219 -12.06 -6.55 -0.11
CA ASN A 219 -13.33 -6.08 -0.66
C ASN A 219 -13.57 -4.62 -0.25
N ASN A 220 -13.38 -4.26 1.03
CA ASN A 220 -13.51 -2.86 1.48
C ASN A 220 -12.55 -1.95 0.73
N ILE A 221 -11.28 -2.37 0.57
CA ILE A 221 -10.28 -1.62 -0.19
C ILE A 221 -10.77 -1.33 -1.62
N LEU A 222 -11.24 -2.35 -2.34
CA LEU A 222 -11.70 -2.20 -3.72
C LEU A 222 -12.99 -1.38 -3.81
N CYS A 223 -13.92 -1.55 -2.86
CA CYS A 223 -15.14 -0.76 -2.73
C CYS A 223 -14.82 0.72 -2.50
N ASP A 224 -13.83 1.05 -1.67
CA ASP A 224 -13.40 2.42 -1.44
C ASP A 224 -12.78 3.03 -2.68
N LEU A 225 -11.87 2.31 -3.35
CA LEU A 225 -11.28 2.78 -4.60
C LEU A 225 -12.37 3.13 -5.63
N PHE A 226 -13.40 2.29 -5.77
CA PHE A 226 -14.48 2.52 -6.73
C PHE A 226 -15.46 3.61 -6.27
N SER A 227 -15.99 3.52 -5.04
CA SER A 227 -17.18 4.27 -4.61
C SER A 227 -16.84 5.55 -3.86
N THR A 228 -15.77 5.50 -3.06
CA THR A 228 -15.31 6.64 -2.25
C THR A 228 -14.40 7.52 -3.10
N TYR A 229 -13.46 6.91 -3.81
CA TYR A 229 -12.47 7.62 -4.62
C TYR A 229 -12.84 7.75 -6.10
N ASN A 230 -13.96 7.16 -6.54
CA ASN A 230 -14.46 7.28 -7.91
C ASN A 230 -13.43 6.84 -8.97
N TYR A 231 -12.59 5.85 -8.66
CA TYR A 231 -11.55 5.38 -9.57
C TYR A 231 -12.12 4.44 -10.65
N TYR A 232 -12.54 5.02 -11.78
CA TYR A 232 -13.09 4.26 -12.91
C TYR A 232 -12.06 3.91 -13.99
N GLY A 233 -10.79 4.28 -13.80
CA GLY A 233 -9.72 4.05 -14.77
C GLY A 233 -9.31 2.58 -14.93
N SER A 234 -9.75 1.71 -14.02
CA SER A 234 -9.41 0.27 -14.02
C SER A 234 -10.58 -0.57 -14.50
N ALA A 235 -10.47 -1.14 -15.71
CA ALA A 235 -11.47 -2.05 -16.25
C ALA A 235 -11.70 -3.31 -15.36
N PRO A 236 -10.66 -3.95 -14.78
CA PRO A 236 -10.86 -5.03 -13.82
C PRO A 236 -11.67 -4.61 -12.58
N LEU A 237 -11.39 -3.44 -12.02
CA LEU A 237 -12.12 -2.92 -10.85
C LEU A 237 -13.59 -2.63 -11.20
N ASN A 238 -13.84 -1.97 -12.33
CA ASN A 238 -15.19 -1.69 -12.80
C ASN A 238 -15.99 -2.98 -13.01
N GLN A 239 -15.39 -3.96 -13.70
CA GLN A 239 -16.06 -5.24 -13.96
C GLN A 239 -16.36 -5.98 -12.66
N TRP A 240 -15.40 -6.03 -11.74
CA TRP A 240 -15.59 -6.64 -10.43
C TRP A 240 -16.74 -5.97 -9.68
N TYR A 241 -16.71 -4.65 -9.53
CA TYR A 241 -17.75 -3.90 -8.80
C TYR A 241 -19.14 -4.14 -9.41
N PHE A 242 -19.25 -4.09 -10.74
CA PHE A 242 -20.51 -4.37 -11.44
C PHE A 242 -21.07 -5.77 -11.16
N THR A 243 -20.18 -6.77 -11.02
CA THR A 243 -20.59 -8.17 -10.84
C THR A 243 -20.80 -8.56 -9.38
N THR A 244 -20.16 -7.86 -8.44
CA THR A 244 -20.19 -8.23 -7.02
C THR A 244 -21.12 -7.35 -6.20
N GLN A 245 -21.42 -6.14 -6.69
CA GLN A 245 -22.32 -5.21 -6.02
C GLN A 245 -23.67 -5.20 -6.74
N ASP A 246 -24.77 -5.12 -5.96
CA ASP A 246 -26.11 -4.98 -6.53
C ASP A 246 -26.33 -3.54 -7.01
N VAL A 247 -25.91 -3.28 -8.24
CA VAL A 247 -25.90 -1.93 -8.84
C VAL A 247 -26.84 -1.83 -10.02
N ASN A 248 -27.53 -0.69 -10.13
CA ASN A 248 -28.34 -0.42 -11.32
C ASN A 248 -27.43 -0.28 -12.56
N PRO A 249 -27.62 -1.09 -13.61
CA PRO A 249 -26.72 -1.07 -14.76
C PRO A 249 -26.68 0.27 -15.50
N VAL A 250 -27.83 0.94 -15.64
CA VAL A 250 -27.92 2.23 -16.34
C VAL A 250 -27.14 3.30 -15.57
N LEU A 251 -27.32 3.36 -14.25
CA LEU A 251 -26.58 4.30 -13.39
C LEU A 251 -25.07 4.03 -13.43
N PHE A 252 -24.68 2.76 -13.35
CA PHE A 252 -23.30 2.33 -13.40
C PHE A 252 -22.59 2.76 -14.71
N TYR A 253 -23.21 2.50 -15.86
CA TYR A 253 -22.65 2.94 -17.15
C TYR A 253 -22.59 4.47 -17.27
N HIS A 254 -23.57 5.19 -16.73
CA HIS A 254 -23.52 6.65 -16.69
C HIS A 254 -22.35 7.19 -15.87
N LEU A 255 -22.06 6.60 -14.69
CA LEU A 255 -20.93 7.00 -13.85
C LEU A 255 -19.60 6.85 -14.59
N ILE A 256 -19.32 5.67 -15.15
CA ILE A 256 -18.06 5.42 -15.86
C ILE A 256 -17.93 6.30 -17.12
N SER A 257 -19.02 6.46 -17.88
CA SER A 257 -19.00 7.26 -19.12
C SER A 257 -18.80 8.76 -18.89
N LYS A 258 -19.17 9.28 -17.71
CA LYS A 258 -19.02 10.70 -17.36
C LYS A 258 -17.56 11.03 -17.06
N GLU A 259 -16.85 10.16 -16.35
CA GLU A 259 -15.44 10.36 -16.02
C GLU A 259 -14.52 10.10 -17.22
N HIS A 260 -14.82 9.11 -18.07
CA HIS A 260 -14.11 8.95 -19.35
C HIS A 260 -14.21 10.20 -20.23
N ARG A 261 -15.38 10.87 -20.24
CA ARG A 261 -15.53 12.14 -20.94
C ARG A 261 -14.65 13.22 -20.34
N LYS A 262 -14.63 13.40 -19.01
CA LYS A 262 -13.75 14.41 -18.37
C LYS A 262 -12.26 14.18 -18.65
N ALA A 263 -11.79 12.93 -18.67
CA ALA A 263 -10.40 12.61 -19.03
C ALA A 263 -10.06 13.00 -20.48
N SER A 264 -11.03 12.93 -21.40
CA SER A 264 -10.85 13.34 -22.81
C SER A 264 -10.89 14.85 -23.08
N TRP A 265 -11.19 15.68 -22.07
CA TRP A 265 -11.19 17.16 -22.18
C TRP A 265 -9.95 17.83 -21.59
N LEU A 266 -8.95 17.06 -21.13
CA LEU A 266 -7.64 17.65 -20.81
C LEU A 266 -7.01 18.13 -22.13
N PRO A 267 -6.77 19.43 -22.32
CA PRO A 267 -6.18 19.92 -23.56
C PRO A 267 -4.78 19.33 -23.69
N ILE A 268 -4.50 18.76 -24.86
CA ILE A 268 -3.13 18.51 -25.31
C ILE A 268 -2.52 19.90 -25.43
N VAL A 269 -1.77 20.32 -24.40
CA VAL A 269 -0.94 21.52 -24.48
C VAL A 269 0.23 21.16 -25.38
N SER A 270 0.10 21.54 -26.65
CA SER A 270 1.15 21.57 -27.67
C SER A 270 2.18 22.65 -27.38
#